data_AF-A0A5B8LJB4-F1
#
_entry.id   AF-A0A5B8LJB4-F1
#
_cell.length_a   1.000
_cell.length_b   1.000
_cell.length_c   1.000
_cell.angle_alpha   90.00
_cell.angle_beta   90.00
_cell.angle_gamma   90.00
#
_symmetry.space_group_name_H-M   'P 1'
#
loop_
_entity.id
_entity.type
_entity.pdbx_description
1 polymer ?
#
loop_
_entity_poly.entity_id
_entity_poly.type
_entity_poly.pdbx_seq_one_letter_code
_entity_poly.pdbx_strand_id
1 'polypeptide(L)'
;MNREGIRSPRGGKWNVSTILGNRRRCTGILNNDLYIGRIVYNRQRFEKHPVTRKRVAKLNPRDDWVITEVPALAIVDRGAWDTVHNAFATLADIPPQQRRRPKRLFSGLVTCGECGGSYTVIGAERWGCSGRQNGRGCRNGATISTAQLESRVLGALR
;
A
#
# COMPACT_ATOMS: atom_id res chain seq x y z
N MET A 1 4.48 -19.14 -5.11
CA MET A 1 3.14 -18.71 -5.62
C MET A 1 3.12 -18.30 -7.10
N ASN A 2 3.47 -17.07 -7.50
CA ASN A 2 3.33 -16.64 -8.91
C ASN A 2 4.16 -17.50 -9.89
N ARG A 3 5.39 -17.87 -9.49
CA ARG A 3 6.26 -18.76 -10.28
C ARG A 3 5.71 -20.19 -10.38
N GLU A 4 5.03 -20.64 -9.33
CA GLU A 4 4.36 -21.95 -9.26
C GLU A 4 2.98 -21.96 -9.94
N GLY A 5 2.55 -20.86 -10.58
CA GLY A 5 1.26 -20.80 -11.26
C GLY A 5 0.03 -20.74 -10.35
N ILE A 6 0.22 -20.58 -9.03
CA ILE A 6 -0.89 -20.50 -8.06
C ILE A 6 -1.65 -19.19 -8.30
N ARG A 7 -2.95 -19.29 -8.59
CA ARG A 7 -3.84 -18.13 -8.79
C ARG A 7 -4.17 -17.47 -7.45
N SER A 8 -4.29 -16.14 -7.45
CA SER A 8 -4.81 -15.39 -6.30
C SER A 8 -6.31 -15.65 -6.09
N PRO A 9 -6.91 -15.28 -4.95
CA PRO A 9 -8.33 -15.52 -4.66
C PRO A 9 -9.32 -14.92 -5.69
N ARG A 10 -8.89 -13.90 -6.44
CA ARG A 10 -9.68 -13.30 -7.54
C ARG A 10 -9.24 -13.74 -8.94
N GLY A 11 -8.51 -14.86 -9.03
CA GLY A 11 -8.07 -15.47 -10.29
C GLY A 11 -6.84 -14.85 -10.95
N GLY A 12 -6.38 -13.67 -10.51
CA GLY A 12 -5.20 -12.98 -11.05
C GLY A 12 -3.87 -13.40 -10.40
N LYS A 13 -2.81 -12.64 -10.68
CA LYS A 13 -1.50 -12.80 -10.02
C LYS A 13 -1.54 -12.37 -8.56
N TRP A 14 -0.73 -13.01 -7.73
CA TRP A 14 -0.46 -12.56 -6.37
C TRP A 14 0.25 -11.22 -6.37
N ASN A 15 -0.23 -10.31 -5.54
CA ASN A 15 0.41 -9.02 -5.30
C ASN A 15 0.75 -8.90 -3.81
N VAL A 16 1.83 -8.19 -3.51
CA VAL A 16 2.35 -8.02 -2.15
C VAL A 16 1.32 -7.32 -1.25
N SER A 17 0.60 -6.33 -1.77
CA SER A 17 -0.42 -5.60 -1.00
C SER A 17 -1.63 -6.45 -0.62
N THR A 18 -1.92 -7.56 -1.30
CA THR A 18 -2.99 -8.48 -0.92
C THR A 18 -2.55 -9.33 0.27
N ILE A 19 -1.27 -9.72 0.29
CA ILE A 19 -0.70 -10.56 1.34
C ILE A 19 -0.44 -9.72 2.60
N LEU A 20 0.37 -8.67 2.47
CA LEU A 20 0.79 -7.81 3.59
C LEU A 20 -0.27 -6.77 3.97
N GLY A 21 -0.99 -6.24 2.99
CA GLY A 21 -1.98 -5.17 3.17
C GLY A 21 -1.48 -3.96 3.95
N ASN A 22 -2.40 -3.34 4.69
CA ASN A 22 -2.10 -2.17 5.52
C ASN A 22 -2.32 -2.55 6.98
N ARG A 23 -1.21 -2.67 7.72
CA ARG A 23 -1.22 -3.03 9.13
C ARG A 23 -2.07 -2.09 9.99
N ARG A 24 -2.00 -0.77 9.77
CA ARG A 24 -2.80 0.19 10.54
C ARG A 24 -4.30 0.04 10.32
N ARG A 25 -4.69 -0.44 9.13
CA ARG A 25 -6.10 -0.71 8.77
C ARG A 25 -6.50 -2.17 9.01
N CYS A 26 -5.59 -3.01 9.50
CA CYS A 26 -5.75 -4.46 9.60
C CYS A 26 -6.28 -5.08 8.29
N THR A 27 -5.76 -4.64 7.14
CA THR A 27 -6.13 -5.21 5.84
C THR A 27 -5.03 -6.11 5.30
N GLY A 28 -5.38 -6.99 4.36
CA GLY A 28 -4.47 -7.99 3.83
C GLY A 28 -4.62 -9.32 4.56
N ILE A 29 -4.14 -10.39 3.92
CA ILE A 29 -4.30 -11.76 4.41
C ILE A 29 -3.62 -11.94 5.77
N LEU A 30 -2.41 -11.42 5.93
CA LEU A 30 -1.64 -11.60 7.18
C LEU A 30 -2.17 -10.76 8.37
N ASN A 31 -3.11 -9.84 8.15
CA ASN A 31 -3.71 -9.03 9.23
C ASN A 31 -5.19 -9.40 9.47
N ASN A 32 -5.65 -10.56 9.00
CA ASN A 32 -7.03 -10.98 9.19
C ASN A 32 -7.23 -11.64 10.57
N ASP A 33 -7.75 -10.88 11.53
CA ASP A 33 -8.01 -11.32 12.90
C ASP A 33 -8.88 -12.59 12.99
N LEU A 34 -9.67 -12.91 11.96
CA LEU A 34 -10.47 -14.13 11.93
C LEU A 34 -9.60 -15.39 12.02
N TYR A 35 -8.36 -15.33 11.53
CA TYR A 35 -7.45 -16.48 11.55
C TYR A 35 -7.04 -16.90 12.96
N ILE A 36 -7.11 -16.00 13.93
CA ILE A 36 -6.94 -16.28 15.36
C ILE A 36 -8.29 -16.33 16.11
N GLY A 37 -9.38 -16.50 15.36
CA GLY A 37 -10.72 -16.62 15.92
C GLY A 37 -11.28 -15.31 16.47
N ARG A 38 -11.05 -14.17 15.80
CA ARG A 38 -11.61 -12.87 16.20
C ARG A 38 -12.35 -12.19 15.07
N ILE A 39 -13.60 -11.81 15.31
CA ILE A 39 -14.35 -10.92 14.42
C ILE A 39 -14.19 -9.49 14.93
N VAL A 40 -13.66 -8.60 14.09
CA VAL A 40 -13.43 -7.20 14.42
C VAL A 40 -14.25 -6.31 13.49
N TYR A 41 -15.18 -5.55 14.07
CA TYR A 41 -16.05 -4.60 13.37
C TYR A 41 -15.70 -3.15 13.73
N ASN A 42 -16.24 -2.21 12.95
CA ASN A 42 -16.09 -0.76 13.16
C ASN A 42 -14.64 -0.21 13.13
N ARG A 43 -13.73 -0.85 12.36
CA ARG A 43 -12.31 -0.45 12.26
C ARG A 43 -12.08 0.92 11.62
N GLN A 44 -12.94 1.30 10.68
CA GLN A 44 -12.83 2.54 9.94
C GLN A 44 -14.20 3.01 9.45
N ARG A 45 -14.29 4.30 9.19
CA ARG A 45 -15.41 4.93 8.51
C ARG A 45 -14.95 5.64 7.25
N PHE A 46 -15.89 5.94 6.38
CA PHE A 46 -15.62 6.68 5.15
C PHE A 46 -16.29 8.05 5.22
N GLU A 47 -15.47 9.08 5.05
CA GLU A 47 -15.92 10.48 5.04
C GLU A 47 -15.67 11.07 3.65
N LYS A 48 -16.52 12.01 3.22
CA LYS A 48 -16.31 12.76 1.98
C LYS A 48 -15.46 13.98 2.30
N HIS A 49 -14.32 14.12 1.65
CA HIS A 49 -13.45 15.27 1.84
C HIS A 49 -14.18 16.55 1.42
N PRO A 50 -14.20 17.62 2.24
CA PRO A 50 -15.02 18.81 1.99
C PRO A 50 -14.62 19.52 0.69
N VAL A 51 -13.31 19.71 0.47
CA VAL A 51 -12.78 20.37 -0.73
C VAL A 51 -12.72 19.42 -1.94
N THR A 52 -11.96 18.33 -1.86
CA THR A 52 -11.72 17.46 -3.03
C THR A 52 -12.92 16.57 -3.41
N ARG A 53 -13.97 16.52 -2.58
CA ARG A 53 -15.14 15.65 -2.72
C ARG A 53 -14.82 14.14 -2.81
N LYS A 54 -13.56 13.74 -2.63
CA LYS A 54 -13.10 12.34 -2.64
C LYS A 54 -13.54 11.61 -1.37
N ARG A 55 -13.83 10.32 -1.50
CA ARG A 55 -14.10 9.43 -0.36
C ARG A 55 -12.78 9.05 0.32
N VAL A 56 -12.64 9.38 1.59
CA VAL A 56 -11.44 9.13 2.39
C VAL A 56 -11.77 8.14 3.50
N ALA A 57 -10.92 7.12 3.65
CA ALA A 57 -11.03 6.16 4.76
C ALA A 57 -10.30 6.71 5.99
N LYS A 58 -11.03 6.85 7.10
CA LYS A 58 -10.51 7.31 8.39
C LYS A 58 -10.64 6.19 9.42
N LEU A 59 -9.55 5.90 10.12
CA LEU A 59 -9.54 4.90 11.19
C LEU A 59 -10.36 5.39 12.37
N ASN A 60 -11.13 4.49 12.96
CA ASN A 60 -11.80 4.75 14.22
C ASN A 60 -10.84 4.45 15.38
N PRO A 61 -10.96 5.16 16.52
CA PRO A 61 -10.33 4.78 17.78
C PRO A 61 -10.51 3.29 18.06
N ARG A 62 -9.49 2.62 18.65
CA ARG A 62 -9.60 1.19 18.96
C ARG A 62 -10.67 0.88 19.99
N ASP A 63 -10.98 1.83 20.86
CA ASP A 63 -12.02 1.69 21.88
C ASP A 63 -13.43 1.63 21.27
N ASP A 64 -13.60 2.16 20.05
CA ASP A 64 -14.85 2.06 19.29
C ASP A 64 -14.97 0.74 18.52
N TRP A 65 -13.92 -0.12 18.53
CA TRP A 65 -13.93 -1.38 17.79
C TRP A 65 -14.73 -2.42 18.55
N VAL A 66 -15.65 -3.07 17.85
CA VAL A 66 -16.40 -4.19 18.40
C VAL A 66 -15.64 -5.47 18.07
N ILE A 67 -15.17 -6.17 19.10
CA ILE A 67 -14.39 -7.40 18.98
C ILE A 67 -15.20 -8.55 19.58
N THR A 68 -15.41 -9.61 18.80
CA THR A 68 -16.07 -10.83 19.25
C THR A 68 -15.13 -12.01 19.06
N GLU A 69 -14.86 -12.74 20.14
CA GLU A 69 -14.07 -13.98 20.09
C GLU A 69 -14.93 -15.12 19.52
N VAL A 70 -14.40 -15.79 18.50
CA VAL A 70 -14.97 -16.93 17.79
C VAL A 70 -13.87 -17.99 17.59
N PRO A 71 -13.34 -18.59 18.68
CA PRO A 71 -12.18 -19.49 18.61
C PRO A 71 -12.40 -20.69 17.69
N ALA A 72 -13.65 -21.14 17.50
CA ALA A 72 -14.00 -22.21 16.57
C ALA A 72 -13.66 -21.91 15.10
N LEU A 73 -13.46 -20.64 14.72
CA LEU A 73 -13.06 -20.23 13.37
C LEU A 73 -11.56 -19.97 13.23
N ALA A 74 -10.79 -20.16 14.30
CA ALA A 74 -9.34 -20.00 14.24
C ALA A 74 -8.72 -21.09 13.35
N ILE A 75 -7.84 -20.67 12.44
CA ILE A 75 -7.09 -21.56 11.54
C ILE A 75 -5.58 -21.43 11.73
N VAL A 76 -5.13 -20.50 12.57
CA VAL A 76 -3.73 -20.24 12.88
C VAL A 76 -3.57 -20.14 14.40
N ASP A 77 -2.51 -20.73 14.92
CA ASP A 77 -2.10 -20.64 16.32
C ASP A 77 -1.65 -19.21 16.71
N ARG A 78 -1.92 -18.80 17.96
CA ARG A 78 -1.57 -17.46 18.45
C ARG A 78 -0.07 -17.18 18.42
N GLY A 79 0.79 -18.15 18.73
CA GLY A 79 2.25 -17.99 18.69
C GLY A 79 2.78 -17.76 17.27
N ALA A 80 2.22 -18.47 16.27
CA ALA A 80 2.55 -18.24 14.87
C ALA A 80 2.10 -16.84 14.41
N TRP A 81 0.91 -16.42 14.82
CA TRP A 81 0.38 -15.08 14.57
C TRP A 81 1.29 -13.99 15.16
N ASP A 82 1.66 -14.12 16.43
CA ASP A 82 2.47 -13.14 17.15
C ASP A 82 3.88 -13.04 16.56
N THR A 83 4.48 -14.16 16.14
CA THR A 83 5.79 -14.17 15.46
C THR A 83 5.80 -13.29 14.21
N VAL A 84 4.78 -13.42 13.36
CA VAL A 84 4.65 -12.61 12.13
C VAL A 84 4.44 -11.13 12.47
N HIS A 85 3.58 -10.83 13.44
CA HIS A 85 3.27 -9.45 13.81
C HIS A 85 4.41 -8.74 14.54
N ASN A 86 5.23 -9.48 15.29
CA ASN A 86 6.46 -8.99 15.90
C ASN A 86 7.51 -8.69 14.83
N ALA A 87 7.69 -9.57 13.83
CA ALA A 87 8.56 -9.28 12.69
C ALA A 87 8.13 -7.99 11.96
N PHE A 88 6.82 -7.75 11.79
CA PHE A 88 6.34 -6.48 11.25
C PHE A 88 6.59 -5.27 12.16
N ALA A 89 6.59 -5.43 13.48
CA ALA A 89 6.95 -4.37 14.43
C ALA A 89 8.39 -3.93 14.22
N THR A 90 9.31 -4.88 14.18
CA THR A 90 10.75 -4.61 13.95
C THR A 90 10.99 -3.92 12.61
N LEU A 91 10.27 -4.28 11.55
CA LEU A 91 10.38 -3.64 10.24
C LEU A 91 9.73 -2.24 10.16
N ALA A 92 8.75 -1.95 11.01
CA ALA A 92 8.07 -0.66 11.02
C ALA A 92 8.87 0.42 11.78
N ASP A 93 9.71 -0.01 12.72
CA ASP A 93 10.47 0.85 13.62
C ASP A 93 11.82 1.29 13.05
N ILE A 94 11.97 1.27 11.72
CA ILE A 94 13.16 1.82 11.05
C ILE A 94 13.24 3.31 11.40
N PRO A 95 14.30 3.74 12.13
CA PRO A 95 14.48 5.13 12.54
C PRO A 95 14.35 6.07 11.32
N PRO A 96 13.79 7.28 11.47
CA PRO A 96 13.70 8.25 10.38
C PRO A 96 15.01 8.45 9.61
N GLN A 97 16.14 8.33 10.29
CA GLN A 97 17.50 8.42 9.76
C GLN A 97 17.86 7.25 8.84
N GLN A 98 17.32 6.06 9.11
CA GLN A 98 17.49 4.84 8.31
C GLN A 98 16.39 4.67 7.25
N ARG A 99 15.32 5.50 7.29
CA ARG A 99 14.33 5.51 6.21
C ARG A 99 15.00 5.92 4.92
N ARG A 100 14.72 5.17 3.87
CA ARG A 100 15.28 5.41 2.54
C ARG A 100 14.92 6.82 2.09
N ARG A 101 15.90 7.72 2.11
CA ARG A 101 15.71 9.10 1.65
C ARG A 101 15.41 9.08 0.15
N PRO A 102 14.51 9.96 -0.32
CA PRO A 102 14.30 10.11 -1.75
C PRO A 102 15.63 10.44 -2.43
N LYS A 103 16.07 9.59 -3.36
CA LYS A 103 17.37 9.75 -4.04
C LYS A 103 17.32 10.75 -5.20
N ARG A 104 16.13 11.20 -5.58
CA ARG A 104 15.88 12.06 -6.75
C ARG A 104 14.98 13.23 -6.34
N LEU A 105 15.20 14.40 -6.94
CA LEU A 105 14.58 15.66 -6.55
C LEU A 105 13.04 15.61 -6.55
N PHE A 106 12.45 14.98 -7.57
CA PHE A 106 11.00 14.95 -7.78
C PHE A 106 10.29 13.70 -7.26
N SER A 107 10.95 12.93 -6.39
CA SER A 107 10.37 11.72 -5.79
C SER A 107 9.13 12.05 -4.97
N GLY A 108 8.00 11.47 -5.37
CA GLY A 108 6.71 11.69 -4.70
C GLY A 108 5.97 12.96 -5.13
N LEU A 109 6.55 13.78 -6.01
CA LEU A 109 5.94 15.03 -6.50
C LEU A 109 5.29 14.86 -7.88
N VAL A 110 5.76 13.91 -8.69
CA VAL A 110 5.24 13.70 -10.05
C VAL A 110 4.01 12.79 -10.03
N THR A 111 2.96 13.21 -10.73
CA THR A 111 1.71 12.45 -10.89
C THR A 111 1.40 12.21 -12.36
N CYS A 112 0.68 11.12 -12.62
CA CYS A 112 0.22 10.76 -13.95
C CYS A 112 -1.00 11.61 -14.33
N GLY A 113 -0.93 12.32 -15.46
CA GLY A 113 -2.06 13.12 -15.96
C GLY A 113 -3.30 12.31 -16.36
N GLU A 114 -3.17 11.01 -16.68
CA GLU A 114 -4.32 10.18 -17.07
C GLU A 114 -5.06 9.60 -15.85
N CYS A 115 -4.34 8.97 -14.92
CA CYS A 115 -4.96 8.25 -13.80
C CYS A 115 -4.83 8.96 -12.44
N GLY A 116 -4.11 10.08 -12.37
CA GLY A 116 -3.78 10.77 -11.11
C GLY A 116 -2.88 9.98 -10.16
N GLY A 117 -2.42 8.79 -10.55
CA GLY A 117 -1.52 7.95 -9.74
C GLY A 117 -0.10 8.49 -9.72
N SER A 118 0.71 8.02 -8.76
CA SER A 118 2.12 8.42 -8.66
C SER A 118 2.91 8.03 -9.91
N TYR A 119 3.80 8.93 -10.33
CA TYR A 119 4.76 8.68 -11.38
C TYR A 119 6.10 8.38 -10.71
N THR A 120 6.64 7.18 -10.92
CA THR A 120 7.75 6.62 -10.13
C THR A 120 8.90 6.21 -11.03
N VAL A 121 10.09 6.02 -10.45
CA VAL A 121 11.25 5.48 -11.16
C VAL A 121 11.01 4.00 -11.50
N ILE A 122 11.12 3.64 -12.80
CA ILE A 122 10.84 2.30 -13.35
C ILE A 122 12.08 1.59 -13.90
N GLY A 123 13.27 2.20 -13.76
CA GLY A 123 14.55 1.72 -14.25
C GLY A 123 15.69 2.53 -13.64
N ALA A 124 16.88 2.55 -14.24
CA ALA A 124 18.02 3.29 -13.69
C ALA A 124 17.70 4.79 -13.48
N GLU A 125 17.23 5.46 -14.53
CA GLU A 125 17.02 6.92 -14.53
C GLU A 125 15.78 7.35 -15.32
N ARG A 126 14.71 6.56 -15.21
CA ARG A 126 13.52 6.74 -16.05
C ARG A 126 12.26 6.65 -15.20
N TRP A 127 11.35 7.57 -15.43
CA TRP A 127 10.10 7.71 -14.71
C TRP A 127 8.93 7.19 -15.55
N GLY A 128 7.95 6.58 -14.90
CA GLY A 128 6.74 6.06 -15.52
C GLY A 128 5.56 5.97 -14.56
N CYS A 129 4.36 5.82 -15.11
CA CYS A 129 3.13 5.70 -14.34
C CYS A 129 3.10 4.40 -13.52
N SER A 130 3.08 4.50 -12.19
CA SER A 130 3.00 3.33 -11.29
C SER A 130 1.72 2.51 -11.49
N GLY A 131 0.62 3.15 -11.89
CA GLY A 131 -0.64 2.46 -12.20
C GLY A 131 -0.54 1.55 -13.41
N ARG A 132 0.25 1.92 -14.43
CA ARG A 132 0.52 1.07 -15.60
C ARG A 132 1.47 -0.07 -15.21
N GLN A 133 2.56 0.25 -14.52
CA GLN A 133 3.59 -0.73 -14.15
C GLN A 133 3.05 -1.82 -13.20
N ASN A 134 2.22 -1.44 -12.24
CA ASN A 134 1.65 -2.37 -11.27
C ASN A 134 0.36 -3.04 -11.75
N GLY A 135 0.02 -2.95 -13.04
CA GLY A 135 -1.14 -3.64 -13.63
C GLY A 135 -2.50 -3.09 -13.18
N ARG A 136 -2.59 -1.82 -12.78
CA ARG A 136 -3.86 -1.16 -12.38
C ARG A 136 -4.64 -0.55 -13.55
N GLY A 137 -4.35 -0.95 -14.79
CA GLY A 137 -5.15 -0.60 -15.97
C GLY A 137 -4.96 0.80 -16.55
N CYS A 138 -3.94 1.57 -16.12
CA CYS A 138 -3.63 2.85 -16.74
C CYS A 138 -2.94 2.65 -18.09
N ARG A 139 -3.38 3.37 -19.14
CA ARG A 139 -2.85 3.24 -20.50
C ARG A 139 -1.62 4.11 -20.74
N ASN A 140 -1.37 5.11 -19.91
CA ASN A 140 -0.25 6.04 -20.05
C ASN A 140 1.10 5.34 -20.08
N GLY A 141 1.64 5.20 -21.29
CA GLY A 141 2.96 4.64 -21.58
C GLY A 141 4.05 5.65 -21.74
N ALA A 142 3.71 6.94 -21.63
CA ALA A 142 4.71 7.98 -21.63
C ALA A 142 5.65 7.76 -20.44
N THR A 143 6.88 8.19 -20.65
CA THR A 143 8.01 8.01 -19.74
C THR A 143 8.98 9.14 -20.00
N ILE A 144 9.68 9.58 -18.96
CA ILE A 144 10.64 10.69 -19.04
C ILE A 144 11.93 10.31 -18.31
N SER A 145 13.08 10.73 -18.82
CA SER A 145 14.34 10.54 -18.10
C SER A 145 14.41 11.48 -16.90
N THR A 146 15.19 11.13 -15.87
CA THR A 146 15.43 12.01 -14.72
C THR A 146 15.98 13.36 -15.18
N ALA A 147 16.98 13.38 -16.06
CA ALA A 147 17.58 14.61 -16.56
C ALA A 147 16.57 15.53 -17.29
N GLN A 148 15.71 14.96 -18.14
CA GLN A 148 14.68 15.73 -18.84
C GLN A 148 13.62 16.27 -17.89
N LEU A 149 13.19 15.47 -16.92
CA LEU A 149 12.23 15.89 -15.90
C LEU A 149 12.80 17.06 -15.09
N GLU A 150 14.04 16.92 -14.63
CA GLU A 150 14.68 17.95 -13.80
C GLU A 150 14.91 19.24 -14.58
N SER A 151 15.44 19.16 -15.81
CA SER A 151 15.64 20.32 -16.68
C SER A 151 14.33 21.08 -16.94
N ARG A 152 13.22 20.39 -17.24
CA ARG A 152 11.94 21.04 -17.52
C ARG A 152 11.36 21.76 -16.31
N VAL A 153 11.38 21.10 -15.14
CA VAL A 153 10.78 21.68 -13.93
C VAL A 153 11.65 22.80 -13.36
N LEU A 154 12.97 22.59 -13.26
CA LEU A 154 13.88 23.62 -12.77
C LEU A 154 14.01 24.80 -13.73
N GLY A 155 13.93 24.56 -15.04
CA GLY A 155 13.90 25.61 -16.05
C GLY A 155 12.65 26.49 -15.97
N ALA A 156 11.51 25.94 -15.56
CA ALA A 156 10.26 26.69 -15.40
C ALA A 156 10.16 27.46 -14.07
N LEU A 157 11.08 27.25 -13.14
CA LEU A 157 11.16 27.96 -11.86
C LEU A 157 12.13 29.16 -11.90
N ARG A 158 12.79 29.38 -13.04
CA ARG A 158 13.60 30.59 -13.32
C ARG A 158 12.74 31.62 -14.02
#